data_AF-A0A4Q4X842-F1
#
_entry.id   AF-A0A4Q4X842-F1
#
_cell.length_a   1.000
_cell.length_b   1.000
_cell.length_c   1.000
_cell.angle_alpha   90.00
_cell.angle_beta   90.00
_cell.angle_gamma   90.00
#
_symmetry.space_group_name_H-M   'P 1'
#
loop_
_entity.id
_entity.type
_entity.pdbx_description
1 polymer ?
#
loop_
_entity_poly.entity_id
_entity_poly.type
_entity_poly.pdbx_seq_one_letter_code
_entity_poly.pdbx_strand_id
1 'polypeptide(L)'
;MVPTTRSHSRSQQEDPSSDSEGESVYDDTPIVAPSKLAYSLSNLDEDSRDSVIDTFTEPPRLTLKAYASREQYAVFEVEGLATYEIRTGAEDSHFAFPTCTCGTQEKPCSHIIWLFDQLASQSLTNKGQTLTMTNQGYAAQLGRPFAKLTDFHIDMFVDSLHYSPADNPSPRRVQETREILASLNDTPVDEYRPDLVGGPGEGDEIIKRGDLEKTVFRMLLRNNDFFLYFLSLMPADEVINNRFRRLEQRASAALEGLDAYAANPALWAARSPKNVAWGAAHLALVLDQVSAAIQTAAAPPEPWERRAAARAVMRVLEGVVERAGDVGPAEPLLPRGQRNLFFCLIGDEDRGFALNVLDQLPPAVLAPWLDRLAAVEARILSRGVPPSYVEKLRSLIARVRGSASSSPSSFAAAGAKRSGHGNDRRAKRMK
;
A
#
# COMPACT_ATOMS: atom_id res chain seq x y z
N MET A 1 15.54 -97.89 23.71
CA MET A 1 15.36 -96.45 23.46
C MET A 1 14.36 -95.91 24.49
N VAL A 2 14.88 -95.14 25.44
CA VAL A 2 14.28 -94.45 26.59
C VAL A 2 15.28 -93.28 26.88
N PRO A 3 15.01 -92.14 27.57
CA PRO A 3 13.77 -91.45 28.01
C PRO A 3 13.71 -89.91 27.73
N THR A 4 12.54 -89.37 28.08
CA THR A 4 12.10 -88.10 28.72
C THR A 4 13.09 -87.19 29.52
N THR A 5 12.79 -85.86 29.52
CA THR A 5 12.74 -84.83 30.65
C THR A 5 13.57 -83.52 30.61
N ARG A 6 12.83 -82.41 30.84
CA ARG A 6 13.06 -81.18 31.66
C ARG A 6 14.01 -80.01 31.27
N SER A 7 13.36 -78.86 30.98
CA SER A 7 13.40 -77.52 31.63
C SER A 7 14.71 -76.86 32.13
N HIS A 8 15.07 -75.68 31.60
CA HIS A 8 14.93 -74.34 32.25
C HIS A 8 15.71 -73.20 31.54
N SER A 9 15.02 -72.05 31.40
CA SER A 9 15.49 -70.64 31.50
C SER A 9 16.56 -70.09 30.54
N ARG A 10 16.28 -68.98 29.85
CA ARG A 10 16.54 -67.58 30.28
C ARG A 10 16.44 -66.58 29.11
N SER A 11 16.00 -65.36 29.45
CA SER A 11 16.27 -64.07 28.78
C SER A 11 15.32 -63.62 27.67
N GLN A 12 14.33 -62.83 28.11
CA GLN A 12 13.65 -61.79 27.34
C GLN A 12 14.67 -60.88 26.63
N GLN A 13 14.47 -60.65 25.33
CA GLN A 13 14.94 -59.45 24.66
C GLN A 13 13.69 -58.62 24.36
N GLU A 14 13.50 -57.59 25.18
CA GLU A 14 12.60 -56.49 24.89
C GLU A 14 13.30 -55.64 23.84
N ASP A 15 12.75 -55.62 22.62
CA ASP A 15 13.13 -54.65 21.60
C ASP A 15 12.52 -53.30 22.02
N PRO A 16 13.33 -52.26 22.32
CA PRO A 16 12.78 -50.93 22.48
C PRO A 16 12.41 -50.43 21.08
N SER A 17 11.11 -50.34 20.80
CA SER A 17 10.60 -49.46 19.76
C SER A 17 11.00 -48.04 20.15
N SER A 18 12.10 -47.58 19.57
CA SER A 18 12.53 -46.19 19.67
C SER A 18 11.51 -45.35 18.92
N ASP A 19 10.52 -44.82 19.64
CA ASP A 19 9.80 -43.61 19.26
C ASP A 19 10.85 -42.49 19.16
N SER A 20 11.47 -42.36 17.97
CA SER A 20 12.06 -41.08 17.58
C SER A 20 10.89 -40.16 17.35
N GLU A 21 10.54 -39.40 18.38
CA GLU A 21 9.92 -38.09 18.20
C GLU A 21 10.83 -37.36 17.20
N GLY A 22 10.35 -37.24 15.96
CA GLY A 22 10.99 -36.40 14.99
C GLY A 22 10.92 -35.00 15.54
N GLU A 23 12.02 -34.49 16.08
CA GLU A 23 12.24 -33.06 16.24
C GLU A 23 11.90 -32.44 14.88
N SER A 24 10.72 -31.85 14.78
CA SER A 24 10.36 -30.98 13.69
C SER A 24 11.34 -29.82 13.76
N VAL A 25 12.44 -29.96 13.01
CA VAL A 25 13.36 -28.86 12.73
C VAL A 25 12.58 -27.87 11.88
N TYR A 26 11.70 -27.11 12.52
CA TYR A 26 11.08 -25.95 11.90
C TYR A 26 12.21 -24.99 11.63
N ASP A 27 12.66 -24.97 10.38
CA ASP A 27 13.63 -24.02 9.89
C ASP A 27 13.11 -22.62 10.29
N ASP A 28 13.90 -21.87 11.07
CA ASP A 28 13.54 -20.56 11.63
C ASP A 28 13.40 -19.46 10.55
N THR A 29 13.18 -19.91 9.32
CA THR A 29 12.89 -19.15 8.12
C THR A 29 11.67 -18.25 8.32
N PRO A 30 11.78 -16.96 7.96
CA PRO A 30 10.65 -16.06 7.98
C PRO A 30 9.55 -16.52 7.03
N ILE A 31 8.30 -16.52 7.49
CA ILE A 31 7.12 -16.74 6.65
C ILE A 31 6.66 -15.41 6.03
N VAL A 32 6.21 -15.44 4.78
CA VAL A 32 5.73 -14.26 4.07
C VAL A 32 4.20 -14.22 4.12
N ALA A 33 3.66 -13.18 4.75
CA ALA A 33 2.23 -12.93 4.84
C ALA A 33 1.61 -12.48 3.50
N PRO A 34 0.28 -12.53 3.33
CA PRO A 34 -0.40 -12.02 2.14
C PRO A 34 -0.07 -10.56 1.80
N SER A 35 0.15 -9.72 2.83
CA SER A 35 0.60 -8.33 2.67
C SER A 35 2.03 -8.17 2.13
N LYS A 36 2.76 -9.27 1.92
CA LYS A 36 4.18 -9.33 1.54
C LYS A 36 5.16 -8.88 2.63
N LEU A 37 4.70 -8.84 3.88
CA LEU A 37 5.55 -8.70 5.05
C LEU A 37 6.14 -10.06 5.45
N ALA A 38 7.40 -10.08 5.87
CA ALA A 38 8.06 -11.27 6.40
C ALA A 38 7.95 -11.29 7.92
N TYR A 39 7.61 -12.45 8.50
CA TYR A 39 7.42 -12.65 9.94
C TYR A 39 8.29 -13.79 10.45
N SER A 40 9.01 -13.55 11.55
CA SER A 40 9.63 -14.58 12.39
C SER A 40 8.62 -15.05 13.42
N LEU A 41 8.51 -16.37 13.56
CA LEU A 41 7.61 -17.05 14.49
C LEU A 41 8.36 -17.64 15.70
N SER A 42 9.63 -17.27 15.90
CA SER A 42 10.52 -17.88 16.90
C SER A 42 10.06 -17.68 18.36
N ASN A 43 9.12 -16.77 18.61
CA ASN A 43 8.57 -16.48 19.94
C ASN A 43 7.24 -17.21 20.23
N LEU A 44 6.70 -17.94 19.26
CA LEU A 44 5.43 -18.66 19.39
C LEU A 44 5.68 -20.13 19.78
N ASP A 45 4.78 -20.68 20.59
CA ASP A 45 4.67 -22.13 20.78
C ASP A 45 4.21 -22.84 19.50
N GLU A 46 4.40 -24.17 19.42
CA GLU A 46 4.16 -24.96 18.22
C GLU A 46 2.72 -24.80 17.68
N ASP A 47 1.71 -24.95 18.54
CA ASP A 47 0.30 -24.75 18.16
C ASP A 47 0.04 -23.35 17.59
N SER A 48 0.62 -22.33 18.22
CA SER A 48 0.52 -20.94 17.76
C SER A 48 1.25 -20.71 16.43
N ARG A 49 2.37 -21.39 16.19
CA ARG A 49 3.12 -21.31 14.92
C ARG A 49 2.30 -21.91 13.80
N ASP A 50 1.75 -23.10 14.00
CA ASP A 50 0.94 -23.80 13.01
C ASP A 50 -0.30 -22.97 12.65
N SER A 51 -0.99 -22.40 13.65
CA SER A 51 -2.13 -21.51 13.42
C SER A 51 -1.78 -20.28 12.57
N VAL A 52 -0.60 -19.68 12.77
CA VAL A 52 -0.12 -18.55 11.96
C VAL A 52 0.25 -18.99 10.54
N ILE A 53 0.94 -20.14 10.40
CA ILE A 53 1.33 -20.70 9.11
C ILE A 53 0.10 -21.02 8.27
N ASP A 54 -0.89 -21.67 8.86
CA ASP A 54 -2.16 -21.98 8.21
C ASP A 54 -2.90 -20.72 7.79
N THR A 55 -2.96 -19.71 8.68
CA THR A 55 -3.57 -18.42 8.37
C THR A 55 -2.89 -17.69 7.21
N PHE A 56 -1.56 -17.80 7.06
CA PHE A 56 -0.85 -17.15 5.95
C PHE A 56 -0.89 -17.97 4.66
N THR A 57 -0.98 -19.29 4.77
CA THR A 57 -1.08 -20.21 3.62
C THR A 57 -2.48 -20.13 3.00
N GLU A 58 -3.52 -20.15 3.83
CA GLU A 58 -4.92 -20.01 3.43
C GLU A 58 -5.57 -18.81 4.14
N PRO A 59 -5.29 -17.58 3.66
CA PRO A 59 -5.76 -16.38 4.32
C PRO A 59 -7.29 -16.27 4.32
N PRO A 60 -7.89 -15.83 5.44
CA PRO A 60 -9.31 -15.69 5.52
C PRO A 60 -9.78 -14.59 4.56
N ARG A 61 -10.82 -14.88 3.78
CA ARG A 61 -11.43 -13.92 2.85
C ARG A 61 -12.39 -13.03 3.63
N LEU A 62 -11.83 -12.01 4.28
CA LEU A 62 -12.56 -11.09 5.13
C LEU A 62 -12.79 -9.75 4.44
N THR A 63 -13.96 -9.18 4.69
CA THR A 63 -14.34 -7.84 4.23
C THR A 63 -14.79 -7.01 5.42
N LEU A 64 -14.38 -5.74 5.49
CA LEU A 64 -14.83 -4.85 6.56
C LEU A 64 -16.24 -4.35 6.26
N LYS A 65 -17.21 -4.61 7.16
CA LYS A 65 -18.61 -4.21 7.01
C LYS A 65 -19.01 -3.00 7.82
N ALA A 66 -18.43 -2.86 9.01
CA ALA A 66 -18.62 -1.70 9.86
C ALA A 66 -17.42 -1.50 10.76
N TYR A 67 -17.27 -0.27 11.25
CA TYR A 67 -16.34 0.03 12.32
C TYR A 67 -16.93 1.07 13.25
N ALA A 68 -16.52 1.03 14.51
CA ALA A 68 -16.82 2.05 15.48
C ALA A 68 -15.55 2.38 16.26
N SER A 69 -15.24 3.67 16.36
CA SER A 69 -14.16 4.16 17.21
C SER A 69 -14.75 4.92 18.40
N ARG A 70 -14.28 4.59 19.60
CA ARG A 70 -14.53 5.33 20.84
C ARG A 70 -13.20 5.79 21.43
N GLU A 71 -13.27 6.60 22.48
CA GLU A 71 -12.08 7.21 23.08
C GLU A 71 -11.01 6.20 23.51
N GLN A 72 -11.39 5.02 23.97
CA GLN A 72 -10.45 4.02 24.52
C GLN A 72 -10.40 2.72 23.73
N TYR A 73 -11.24 2.53 22.71
CA TYR A 73 -11.24 1.30 21.92
C TYR A 73 -11.87 1.47 20.54
N ALA A 74 -11.53 0.56 19.63
CA ALA A 74 -12.11 0.41 18.32
C ALA A 74 -12.72 -1.00 18.17
N VAL A 75 -13.81 -1.06 17.42
CA VAL A 75 -14.50 -2.29 17.03
C VAL A 75 -14.56 -2.34 15.52
N PHE A 76 -14.18 -3.48 14.94
CA PHE A 76 -14.23 -3.76 13.52
C PHE A 76 -15.13 -4.98 13.30
N GLU A 77 -16.19 -4.78 12.53
CA GLU A 77 -17.08 -5.86 12.11
C GLU A 77 -16.64 -6.36 10.74
N VAL A 78 -16.17 -7.61 10.69
CA VAL A 78 -15.67 -8.25 9.49
C VAL A 78 -16.58 -9.40 9.09
N GLU A 79 -16.82 -9.56 7.79
CA GLU A 79 -17.60 -10.67 7.24
C GLU A 79 -16.70 -11.61 6.44
N GLY A 80 -16.84 -12.91 6.71
CA GLY A 80 -16.29 -14.00 5.92
C GLY A 80 -17.37 -15.08 5.73
N LEU A 81 -17.19 -16.26 6.35
CA LEU A 81 -18.26 -17.27 6.43
C LEU A 81 -19.37 -16.89 7.41
N ALA A 82 -19.02 -16.07 8.41
CA ALA A 82 -19.93 -15.44 9.34
C ALA A 82 -19.42 -14.02 9.65
N THR A 83 -20.20 -13.27 10.42
CA THR A 83 -19.82 -11.97 10.93
C THR A 83 -19.04 -12.12 12.23
N TYR A 84 -17.88 -11.47 12.31
CA TYR A 84 -17.03 -11.46 13.49
C TYR A 84 -16.73 -10.03 13.91
N GLU A 85 -16.54 -9.81 15.21
CA GLU A 85 -16.11 -8.53 15.75
C GLU A 85 -14.70 -8.65 16.30
N ILE A 86 -13.81 -7.79 15.79
CA ILE A 86 -12.46 -7.62 16.32
C ILE A 86 -12.43 -6.34 17.15
N ARG A 87 -11.95 -6.43 18.38
CA ARG A 87 -11.87 -5.30 19.32
C ARG A 87 -10.44 -5.07 19.77
N THR A 88 -10.02 -3.83 19.82
CA THR A 88 -8.71 -3.42 20.35
C THR A 88 -8.82 -2.06 21.03
N GLY A 89 -8.08 -1.84 22.10
CA GLY A 89 -8.18 -0.63 22.90
C GLY A 89 -6.88 -0.26 23.61
N ALA A 90 -6.96 0.87 24.32
CA ALA A 90 -5.89 1.37 25.16
C ALA A 90 -5.61 0.41 26.32
N GLU A 91 -4.41 0.53 26.91
CA GLU A 91 -3.94 -0.37 27.98
C GLU A 91 -4.85 -0.38 29.21
N ASP A 92 -5.52 0.74 29.49
CA ASP A 92 -6.46 0.94 30.58
C ASP A 92 -7.89 0.46 30.26
N SER A 93 -8.14 0.03 29.02
CA SER A 93 -9.45 -0.44 28.58
C SER A 93 -9.64 -1.94 28.81
N HIS A 94 -10.90 -2.39 28.81
CA HIS A 94 -11.25 -3.81 28.79
C HIS A 94 -10.72 -4.58 27.56
N PHE A 95 -10.24 -3.86 26.53
CA PHE A 95 -9.71 -4.41 25.29
C PHE A 95 -8.22 -4.06 25.10
N ALA A 96 -7.45 -4.03 26.19
CA ALA A 96 -6.00 -3.76 26.17
C ALA A 96 -5.21 -4.64 25.18
N PHE A 97 -5.74 -5.83 24.88
CA PHE A 97 -5.25 -6.72 23.83
C PHE A 97 -6.33 -6.95 22.79
N PRO A 98 -5.96 -7.20 21.52
CA PRO A 98 -6.90 -7.61 20.50
C PRO A 98 -7.72 -8.83 20.90
N THR A 99 -9.03 -8.76 20.68
CA THR A 99 -9.96 -9.87 20.92
C THR A 99 -10.89 -10.05 19.73
N CYS A 100 -11.37 -11.28 19.52
CA CYS A 100 -12.28 -11.63 18.43
C CYS A 100 -13.45 -12.46 18.96
N THR A 101 -14.65 -12.27 18.40
CA THR A 101 -15.86 -13.03 18.77
C THR A 101 -15.95 -14.42 18.14
N CYS A 102 -15.01 -14.82 17.27
CA CYS A 102 -15.04 -16.16 16.65
C CYS A 102 -14.86 -17.31 17.65
N GLY A 103 -14.39 -17.03 18.87
CA GLY A 103 -14.36 -18.00 19.97
C GLY A 103 -13.39 -19.17 19.79
N THR A 104 -12.44 -19.07 18.85
CA THR A 104 -11.45 -20.12 18.60
C THR A 104 -10.49 -20.25 19.79
N GLN A 105 -10.22 -21.49 20.21
CA GLN A 105 -9.19 -21.78 21.22
C GLN A 105 -7.78 -21.64 20.66
N GLU A 106 -7.63 -21.72 19.33
CA GLU A 106 -6.42 -21.41 18.58
C GLU A 106 -6.05 -19.94 18.79
N LYS A 107 -4.92 -19.73 19.46
CA LYS A 107 -4.27 -18.44 19.60
C LYS A 107 -2.99 -18.50 18.76
N PRO A 108 -2.67 -17.46 17.98
CA PRO A 108 -3.46 -16.26 17.74
C PRO A 108 -4.61 -16.46 16.73
N CYS A 109 -5.71 -15.71 16.89
CA CYS A 109 -6.87 -15.80 16.00
C CYS A 109 -6.57 -15.31 14.58
N SER A 110 -6.95 -16.07 13.55
CA SER A 110 -6.77 -15.72 12.13
C SER A 110 -7.37 -14.36 11.72
N HIS A 111 -8.52 -13.98 12.29
CA HIS A 111 -9.14 -12.67 12.05
C HIS A 111 -8.29 -11.51 12.58
N ILE A 112 -7.67 -11.70 13.74
CA ILE A 112 -6.77 -10.72 14.37
C ILE A 112 -5.50 -10.60 13.53
N ILE A 113 -4.91 -11.73 13.15
CA ILE A 113 -3.74 -11.80 12.27
C ILE A 113 -4.00 -11.02 10.98
N TRP A 114 -5.13 -11.28 10.31
CA TRP A 114 -5.51 -10.57 9.09
C TRP A 114 -5.57 -9.05 9.29
N LEU A 115 -6.29 -8.57 10.31
CA LEU A 115 -6.48 -7.13 10.53
C LEU A 115 -5.15 -6.42 10.81
N PHE A 116 -4.31 -7.01 11.66
CA PHE A 116 -3.06 -6.37 12.05
C PHE A 116 -1.92 -6.57 11.06
N ASP A 117 -1.98 -7.59 10.20
CA ASP A 117 -1.16 -7.67 8.99
C ASP A 117 -1.49 -6.50 8.04
N GLN A 118 -2.77 -6.21 7.82
CA GLN A 118 -3.17 -5.02 7.06
C GLN A 118 -2.67 -3.73 7.71
N LEU A 119 -2.77 -3.56 9.03
CA LEU A 119 -2.25 -2.37 9.72
C LEU A 119 -0.73 -2.25 9.62
N ALA A 120 0.00 -3.36 9.83
CA ALA A 120 1.45 -3.40 9.73
C ALA A 120 1.92 -3.00 8.34
N SER A 121 1.30 -3.56 7.30
CA SER A 121 1.68 -3.29 5.90
C SER A 121 1.56 -1.82 5.50
N GLN A 122 0.71 -1.07 6.22
CA GLN A 122 0.42 0.31 5.92
C GLN A 122 1.15 1.29 6.79
N SER A 123 1.37 0.94 8.06
CA SER A 123 1.90 1.83 9.08
C SER A 123 3.39 1.63 9.38
N LEU A 124 3.96 0.51 8.91
CA LEU A 124 5.39 0.20 9.02
C LEU A 124 6.10 0.35 7.67
N THR A 125 7.39 0.66 7.74
CA THR A 125 8.25 0.67 6.55
C THR A 125 8.85 -0.71 6.36
N ASN A 126 8.46 -1.41 5.29
CA ASN A 126 9.01 -2.72 4.92
C ASN A 126 10.40 -2.56 4.27
N LYS A 127 11.43 -2.16 5.04
CA LYS A 127 12.83 -2.10 4.57
C LYS A 127 13.46 -3.50 4.46
N GLY A 128 12.68 -4.52 4.06
CA GLY A 128 13.10 -5.92 4.05
C GLY A 128 13.35 -6.50 5.45
N GLN A 129 12.87 -5.82 6.51
CA GLN A 129 13.03 -6.28 7.88
C GLN A 129 12.01 -7.36 8.19
N THR A 130 12.47 -8.48 8.73
CA THR A 130 11.61 -9.50 9.32
C THR A 130 10.94 -8.96 10.58
N LEU A 131 9.62 -8.96 10.60
CA LEU A 131 8.78 -8.60 11.74
C LEU A 131 8.69 -9.77 12.72
N THR A 132 8.38 -9.49 13.98
CA THR A 132 8.27 -10.53 15.01
C THR A 132 6.80 -10.74 15.34
N MET A 133 6.28 -11.95 15.11
CA MET A 133 4.91 -12.27 15.47
C MET A 133 4.78 -12.39 16.99
N THR A 134 3.73 -11.81 17.54
CA THR A 134 3.38 -11.94 18.97
C THR A 134 2.33 -13.02 19.18
N ASN A 135 2.22 -13.56 20.39
CA ASN A 135 1.19 -14.54 20.77
C ASN A 135 -0.25 -13.98 20.66
N GLN A 136 -0.39 -12.68 20.41
CA GLN A 136 -1.67 -12.00 20.19
C GLN A 136 -1.99 -11.78 18.70
N GLY A 137 -1.15 -12.25 17.77
CA GLY A 137 -1.44 -12.23 16.34
C GLY A 137 -1.13 -10.91 15.64
N TYR A 138 -0.20 -10.11 16.16
CA TYR A 138 0.26 -8.89 15.51
C TYR A 138 1.78 -8.72 15.59
N ALA A 139 2.34 -7.88 14.72
CA ALA A 139 3.78 -7.58 14.71
C ALA A 139 4.21 -6.81 15.97
N ALA A 140 5.23 -7.28 16.69
CA ALA A 140 5.76 -6.59 17.87
C ALA A 140 6.20 -5.13 17.57
N GLN A 141 6.66 -4.88 16.34
CA GLN A 141 7.09 -3.57 15.83
C GLN A 141 5.94 -2.55 15.72
N LEU A 142 4.68 -3.00 15.73
CA LEU A 142 3.53 -2.09 15.88
C LEU A 142 3.47 -1.45 17.26
N GLY A 143 4.15 -2.02 18.26
CA GLY A 143 4.04 -1.59 19.65
C GLY A 143 2.64 -1.84 20.18
N ARG A 144 1.90 -0.76 20.48
CA ARG A 144 0.51 -0.81 20.93
C ARG A 144 -0.46 -0.65 19.76
N PRO A 145 -1.22 -1.68 19.37
CA PRO A 145 -2.00 -1.64 18.14
C PRO A 145 -3.05 -0.53 18.11
N PHE A 146 -3.75 -0.27 19.23
CA PHE A 146 -4.74 0.81 19.30
C PHE A 146 -4.12 2.21 19.19
N ALA A 147 -2.96 2.45 19.83
CA ALA A 147 -2.24 3.71 19.69
C ALA A 147 -1.80 3.90 18.23
N LYS A 148 -1.25 2.84 17.61
CA LYS A 148 -0.83 2.88 16.21
C LYS A 148 -1.99 3.13 15.24
N LEU A 149 -3.16 2.54 15.49
CA LEU A 149 -4.39 2.82 14.74
C LEU A 149 -4.83 4.29 14.87
N THR A 150 -4.71 4.85 16.07
CA THR A 150 -5.08 6.24 16.34
C THR A 150 -4.12 7.21 15.67
N ASP A 151 -2.81 6.94 15.72
CA ASP A 151 -1.77 7.73 15.07
C ASP A 151 -1.87 7.67 13.53
N PHE A 152 -2.19 6.48 12.99
CA PHE A 152 -2.42 6.29 11.55
C PHE A 152 -3.77 6.84 11.08
N HIS A 153 -4.66 7.22 12.01
CA HIS A 153 -6.06 7.55 11.78
C HIS A 153 -6.91 6.38 11.27
N ILE A 154 -7.89 5.97 12.08
CA ILE A 154 -8.77 4.82 11.79
C ILE A 154 -9.53 5.02 10.48
N ASP A 155 -9.98 6.23 10.18
CA ASP A 155 -10.67 6.53 8.92
C ASP A 155 -9.79 6.26 7.69
N MET A 156 -8.49 6.62 7.74
CA MET A 156 -7.55 6.27 6.67
C MET A 156 -7.27 4.77 6.58
N PHE A 157 -7.22 4.09 7.74
CA PHE A 157 -7.06 2.64 7.77
C PHE A 157 -8.27 1.92 7.19
N VAL A 158 -9.50 2.25 7.57
CA VAL A 158 -10.69 1.57 7.02
C VAL A 158 -10.90 1.87 5.53
N ASP A 159 -10.61 3.09 5.08
CA ASP A 159 -10.64 3.44 3.65
C ASP A 159 -9.67 2.57 2.85
N SER A 160 -8.51 2.23 3.41
CA SER A 160 -7.54 1.33 2.78
C SER A 160 -8.02 -0.12 2.62
N LEU A 161 -8.96 -0.54 3.47
CA LEU A 161 -9.62 -1.84 3.41
C LEU A 161 -10.84 -1.78 2.46
N HIS A 162 -10.95 -0.72 1.65
CA HIS A 162 -12.06 -0.44 0.76
C HIS A 162 -13.41 -0.38 1.47
N TYR A 163 -13.42 0.02 2.75
CA TYR A 163 -14.66 0.32 3.44
C TYR A 163 -15.41 1.44 2.72
N SER A 164 -16.68 1.19 2.42
CA SER A 164 -17.55 2.17 1.79
C SER A 164 -18.97 1.95 2.33
N PRO A 165 -19.57 2.92 3.02
CA PRO A 165 -20.96 2.82 3.45
C PRO A 165 -21.87 2.58 2.25
N ALA A 166 -22.82 1.64 2.38
CA ALA A 166 -23.73 1.32 1.29
C ALA A 166 -24.58 2.52 0.87
N ASP A 167 -24.96 3.38 1.83
CA ASP A 167 -25.83 4.54 1.57
C ASP A 167 -25.12 5.76 1.00
N ASN A 168 -23.82 5.85 1.22
CA ASN A 168 -23.01 6.99 0.80
C ASN A 168 -21.62 6.50 0.39
N PRO A 169 -21.44 6.09 -0.87
CA PRO A 169 -20.16 5.54 -1.32
C PRO A 169 -19.07 6.59 -1.19
N SER A 170 -17.90 6.19 -0.71
CA SER A 170 -16.78 7.11 -0.55
C SER A 170 -16.32 7.67 -1.92
N PRO A 171 -15.77 8.89 -1.98
CA PRO A 171 -15.20 9.43 -3.23
C PRO A 171 -14.17 8.49 -3.85
N ARG A 172 -13.40 7.80 -3.01
CA ARG A 172 -12.46 6.75 -3.42
C ARG A 172 -13.18 5.59 -4.10
N ARG A 173 -14.27 5.07 -3.52
CA ARG A 173 -15.05 3.98 -4.11
C ARG A 173 -15.61 4.36 -5.48
N VAL A 174 -16.07 5.60 -5.64
CA VAL A 174 -16.52 6.14 -6.93
C VAL A 174 -15.39 6.13 -7.95
N GLN A 175 -14.24 6.68 -7.59
CA GLN A 175 -13.08 6.73 -8.46
C GLN A 175 -12.58 5.32 -8.85
N GLU A 176 -12.46 4.42 -7.88
CA GLU A 176 -12.01 3.04 -8.10
C GLU A 176 -12.98 2.28 -9.00
N THR A 177 -14.28 2.47 -8.81
CA THR A 177 -15.30 1.87 -9.69
C THR A 177 -15.17 2.36 -11.13
N ARG A 178 -14.90 3.66 -11.34
CA ARG A 178 -14.63 4.18 -12.69
C ARG A 178 -13.35 3.58 -13.27
N GLU A 179 -12.30 3.44 -12.47
CA GLU A 179 -11.04 2.85 -12.90
C GLU A 179 -11.21 1.39 -13.34
N ILE A 180 -11.99 0.59 -12.60
CA ILE A 180 -12.36 -0.79 -13.01
C ILE A 180 -13.03 -0.77 -14.38
N LEU A 181 -14.11 0.01 -14.52
CA LEU A 181 -14.92 -0.02 -15.75
C LEU A 181 -14.20 0.59 -16.96
N ALA A 182 -13.36 1.60 -16.73
CA ALA A 182 -12.53 2.21 -17.76
C ALA A 182 -11.47 1.23 -18.28
N SER A 183 -10.82 0.48 -17.38
CA SER A 183 -9.88 -0.60 -17.74
C SER A 183 -10.57 -1.68 -18.56
N LEU A 184 -11.76 -2.15 -18.16
CA LEU A 184 -12.52 -3.16 -18.91
C LEU A 184 -12.92 -2.71 -20.33
N ASN A 185 -12.91 -1.40 -20.58
CA ASN A 185 -13.23 -0.78 -21.87
C ASN A 185 -12.00 -0.23 -22.60
N ASP A 186 -10.77 -0.49 -22.11
CA ASP A 186 -9.51 0.05 -22.64
C ASP A 186 -9.56 1.58 -22.89
N THR A 187 -10.32 2.30 -22.06
CA THR A 187 -10.56 3.74 -22.22
C THR A 187 -9.86 4.51 -21.10
N PRO A 188 -9.20 5.65 -21.38
CA PRO A 188 -8.66 6.52 -20.34
C PRO A 188 -9.75 6.91 -19.33
N VAL A 189 -9.46 6.83 -18.04
CA VAL A 189 -10.43 7.09 -16.95
C VAL A 189 -11.08 8.48 -17.06
N ASP A 190 -10.33 9.48 -17.52
CA ASP A 190 -10.81 10.86 -17.69
C ASP A 190 -11.83 11.00 -18.84
N GLU A 191 -11.73 10.12 -19.84
CA GLU A 191 -12.64 10.06 -21.00
C GLU A 191 -13.79 9.08 -20.78
N TYR A 192 -13.60 8.12 -19.86
CA TYR A 192 -14.58 7.08 -19.57
C TYR A 192 -15.81 7.65 -18.84
N ARG A 193 -16.93 7.68 -19.58
CA ARG A 193 -18.30 7.88 -19.08
C ARG A 193 -18.38 8.96 -17.98
N PRO A 194 -18.07 10.23 -18.27
CA PRO A 194 -18.08 11.32 -17.29
C PRO A 194 -19.47 11.54 -16.66
N ASP A 195 -20.52 11.07 -17.32
CA ASP A 195 -21.91 11.09 -16.85
C ASP A 195 -22.19 10.15 -15.66
N LEU A 196 -21.30 9.17 -15.38
CA LEU A 196 -21.47 8.27 -14.23
C LEU A 196 -21.29 8.98 -12.89
N VAL A 197 -20.65 10.15 -12.86
CA VAL A 197 -20.31 10.91 -11.64
C VAL A 197 -21.34 12.00 -11.32
N GLY A 198 -22.58 11.87 -11.81
CA GLY A 198 -23.69 12.79 -11.55
C GLY A 198 -24.07 12.89 -10.05
N GLY A 199 -24.38 14.12 -9.61
CA GLY A 199 -24.45 14.54 -8.20
C GLY A 199 -25.46 13.83 -7.28
N PRO A 200 -25.44 14.19 -5.98
CA PRO A 200 -26.22 13.51 -4.93
C PRO A 200 -27.71 13.67 -5.22
N GLY A 201 -28.35 12.60 -5.70
CA GLY A 201 -29.77 12.58 -6.04
C GLY A 201 -30.16 11.75 -7.26
N GLU A 202 -29.23 11.25 -8.07
CA GLU A 202 -29.58 10.41 -9.23
C GLU A 202 -29.97 8.97 -8.85
N GLY A 203 -31.15 8.82 -8.27
CA GLY A 203 -31.97 7.60 -8.26
C GLY A 203 -31.42 6.45 -7.42
N ASP A 204 -32.14 6.15 -6.35
CA ASP A 204 -31.95 4.99 -5.45
C ASP A 204 -31.92 3.62 -6.18
N GLU A 205 -32.49 3.57 -7.39
CA GLU A 205 -32.57 2.35 -8.18
C GLU A 205 -31.20 1.90 -8.72
N ILE A 206 -30.72 0.75 -8.23
CA ILE A 206 -29.48 0.10 -8.69
C ILE A 206 -29.55 -0.23 -10.19
N ILE A 207 -30.69 -0.72 -10.67
CA ILE A 207 -30.87 -1.16 -12.05
C ILE A 207 -31.28 0.03 -12.93
N LYS A 208 -30.46 0.35 -13.93
CA LYS A 208 -30.80 1.32 -14.97
C LYS A 208 -31.14 0.62 -16.28
N ARG A 209 -32.44 0.61 -16.61
CA ARG A 209 -32.95 0.04 -17.86
C ARG A 209 -32.31 0.74 -19.06
N GLY A 210 -31.73 -0.04 -19.98
CA GLY A 210 -31.07 0.47 -21.17
C GLY A 210 -29.61 0.91 -20.98
N ASP A 211 -29.07 0.83 -19.75
CA ASP A 211 -27.68 1.18 -19.45
C ASP A 211 -27.05 0.16 -18.50
N LEU A 212 -26.44 -0.89 -19.09
CA LEU A 212 -25.79 -1.96 -18.34
C LEU A 212 -24.58 -1.44 -17.57
N GLU A 213 -23.76 -0.57 -18.16
CA GLU A 213 -22.57 -0.02 -17.49
C GLU A 213 -22.94 0.81 -16.27
N LYS A 214 -23.97 1.68 -16.37
CA LYS A 214 -24.47 2.44 -15.22
C LYS A 214 -25.09 1.54 -14.16
N THR A 215 -25.67 0.40 -14.56
CA THR A 215 -26.15 -0.63 -13.62
C THR A 215 -25.00 -1.30 -12.87
N VAL A 216 -23.97 -1.77 -13.59
CA VAL A 216 -22.79 -2.39 -13.00
C VAL A 216 -22.04 -1.39 -12.11
N PHE A 217 -21.90 -0.14 -12.55
CA PHE A 217 -21.34 0.96 -11.77
C PHE A 217 -22.06 1.09 -10.42
N ARG A 218 -23.40 1.16 -10.41
CA ARG A 218 -24.20 1.25 -9.17
C ARG A 218 -24.08 0.01 -8.29
N MET A 219 -24.03 -1.19 -8.88
CA MET A 219 -23.80 -2.43 -8.14
C MET A 219 -22.44 -2.42 -7.46
N LEU A 220 -21.39 -2.01 -8.17
CA LEU A 220 -20.04 -1.86 -7.62
C LEU A 220 -19.99 -0.78 -6.54
N LEU A 221 -20.79 0.29 -6.59
CA LEU A 221 -20.83 1.26 -5.49
C LEU A 221 -21.53 0.73 -4.23
N ARG A 222 -22.60 -0.05 -4.37
CA ARG A 222 -23.48 -0.46 -3.25
C ARG A 222 -23.12 -1.80 -2.63
N ASN A 223 -22.51 -2.71 -3.38
CA ASN A 223 -22.17 -4.05 -2.93
C ASN A 223 -20.66 -4.19 -2.75
N ASN A 224 -20.22 -4.30 -1.50
CA ASN A 224 -18.79 -4.40 -1.20
C ASN A 224 -18.17 -5.69 -1.72
N ASP A 225 -18.86 -6.81 -1.58
CA ASP A 225 -18.35 -8.13 -1.95
C ASP A 225 -18.20 -8.24 -3.47
N PHE A 226 -19.16 -7.68 -4.20
CA PHE A 226 -19.11 -7.63 -5.66
C PHE A 226 -17.91 -6.81 -6.16
N PHE A 227 -17.63 -5.68 -5.54
CA PHE A 227 -16.46 -4.87 -5.88
C PHE A 227 -15.15 -5.55 -5.51
N LEU A 228 -15.04 -6.13 -4.31
CA LEU A 228 -13.85 -6.83 -3.87
C LEU A 228 -13.59 -8.07 -4.74
N TYR A 229 -14.65 -8.73 -5.20
CA TYR A 229 -14.55 -9.80 -6.18
C TYR A 229 -13.95 -9.30 -7.50
N PHE A 230 -14.45 -8.19 -8.06
CA PHE A 230 -13.85 -7.57 -9.25
C PHE A 230 -12.38 -7.25 -9.02
N LEU A 231 -12.05 -6.54 -7.93
CA LEU A 231 -10.66 -6.23 -7.59
C LEU A 231 -9.77 -7.47 -7.52
N SER A 232 -10.26 -8.57 -6.94
CA SER A 232 -9.48 -9.81 -6.83
C SER A 232 -9.18 -10.47 -8.18
N LEU A 233 -9.98 -10.19 -9.21
CA LEU A 233 -9.80 -10.72 -10.57
C LEU A 233 -8.97 -9.79 -11.46
N MET A 234 -8.84 -8.52 -11.10
CA MET A 234 -8.09 -7.56 -11.92
C MET A 234 -6.58 -7.86 -11.88
N PRO A 235 -5.86 -7.78 -13.01
CA PRO A 235 -4.41 -7.89 -13.04
C PRO A 235 -3.70 -6.88 -12.12
N ALA A 236 -2.48 -7.19 -11.67
CA ALA A 236 -1.73 -6.32 -10.75
C ALA A 236 -1.13 -5.06 -11.41
N ASP A 237 -0.99 -5.08 -12.74
CA ASP A 237 -0.55 -3.97 -13.58
C ASP A 237 -1.65 -2.95 -13.87
N GLU A 238 -2.90 -3.32 -13.61
CA GLU A 238 -4.01 -2.38 -13.64
C GLU A 238 -3.87 -1.31 -12.57
N VAL A 239 -4.29 -0.10 -12.92
CA VAL A 239 -4.14 1.09 -12.07
C VAL A 239 -4.68 0.85 -10.66
N ILE A 240 -5.75 0.06 -10.56
CA ILE A 240 -6.47 -0.14 -9.30
C ILE A 240 -5.79 -1.09 -8.32
N ASN A 241 -5.09 -2.12 -8.83
CA ASN A 241 -4.35 -3.07 -8.00
C ASN A 241 -2.88 -2.66 -7.81
N ASN A 242 -2.48 -1.57 -8.46
CA ASN A 242 -1.15 -1.00 -8.36
C ASN A 242 -0.85 -0.50 -6.92
N ARG A 243 0.15 -1.09 -6.27
CA ARG A 243 0.61 -0.67 -4.94
C ARG A 243 0.99 0.81 -4.85
N PHE A 244 1.60 1.38 -5.89
CA PHE A 244 1.97 2.80 -5.91
C PHE A 244 0.75 3.70 -6.06
N ARG A 245 -0.34 3.23 -6.69
CA ARG A 245 -1.62 3.95 -6.71
C ARG A 245 -2.23 4.05 -5.32
N ARG A 246 -2.19 2.97 -4.53
CA ARG A 246 -2.64 3.00 -3.12
C ARG A 246 -1.83 4.00 -2.28
N LEU A 247 -0.51 4.07 -2.50
CA LEU A 247 0.35 5.06 -1.85
C LEU A 247 0.06 6.50 -2.29
N GLU A 248 -0.23 6.73 -3.58
CA GLU A 248 -0.65 8.02 -4.12
C GLU A 248 -2.00 8.48 -3.53
N GLN A 249 -2.98 7.57 -3.45
CA GLN A 249 -4.28 7.83 -2.81
C GLN A 249 -4.10 8.18 -1.34
N ARG A 250 -3.24 7.45 -0.61
CA ARG A 250 -2.92 7.76 0.79
C ARG A 250 -2.29 9.13 0.95
N ALA A 251 -1.34 9.48 0.09
CA ALA A 251 -0.75 10.82 0.09
C ALA A 251 -1.81 11.91 -0.15
N SER A 252 -2.74 11.67 -1.08
CA SER A 252 -3.84 12.61 -1.35
C SER A 252 -4.78 12.74 -0.15
N ALA A 253 -5.18 11.63 0.47
CA ALA A 253 -6.00 11.64 1.69
C ALA A 253 -5.31 12.33 2.87
N ALA A 254 -3.99 12.20 3.02
CA ALA A 254 -3.23 12.91 4.04
C ALA A 254 -3.21 14.43 3.79
N LEU A 255 -3.03 14.84 2.53
CA LEU A 255 -3.07 16.26 2.15
C LEU A 255 -4.47 16.86 2.34
N GLU A 256 -5.53 16.15 1.95
CA GLU A 256 -6.92 16.55 2.15
C GLU A 256 -7.28 16.64 3.65
N GLY A 257 -6.78 15.69 4.45
CA GLY A 257 -6.91 15.72 5.90
C GLY A 257 -6.27 16.95 6.53
N LEU A 258 -5.09 17.34 6.04
CA LEU A 258 -4.41 18.57 6.46
C LEU A 258 -5.16 19.82 5.99
N ASP A 259 -5.72 19.83 4.78
CA ASP A 259 -6.52 20.95 4.29
C ASP A 259 -7.78 21.15 5.13
N ALA A 260 -8.45 20.06 5.51
CA ALA A 260 -9.59 20.11 6.41
C ALA A 260 -9.20 20.67 7.79
N TYR A 261 -8.06 20.25 8.34
CA TYR A 261 -7.49 20.81 9.57
C TYR A 261 -7.17 22.30 9.44
N ALA A 262 -6.66 22.74 8.30
CA ALA A 262 -6.36 24.14 8.03
C ALA A 262 -7.62 25.00 7.91
N ALA A 263 -8.66 24.46 7.29
CA ALA A 263 -9.92 25.16 7.04
C ALA A 263 -10.83 25.23 8.28
N ASN A 264 -10.70 24.28 9.22
CA ASN A 264 -11.60 24.17 10.37
C ASN A 264 -10.88 24.27 11.72
N PRO A 265 -10.90 25.45 12.37
CA PRO A 265 -10.30 25.65 13.69
C PRO A 265 -10.81 24.71 14.79
N ALA A 266 -12.03 24.18 14.68
CA ALA A 266 -12.56 23.23 15.65
C ALA A 266 -11.74 21.93 15.71
N LEU A 267 -11.01 21.60 14.64
CA LEU A 267 -10.15 20.41 14.57
C LEU A 267 -8.80 20.61 15.27
N TRP A 268 -8.44 21.83 15.66
CA TRP A 268 -7.15 22.10 16.31
C TRP A 268 -7.02 21.48 17.70
N ALA A 269 -8.15 21.36 18.40
CA ALA A 269 -8.25 20.74 19.72
C ALA A 269 -8.64 19.25 19.67
N ALA A 270 -8.70 18.65 18.47
CA ALA A 270 -8.98 17.23 18.35
C ALA A 270 -7.87 16.40 19.03
N ARG A 271 -8.24 15.26 19.64
CA ARG A 271 -7.30 14.38 20.35
C ARG A 271 -6.22 13.80 19.42
N SER A 272 -6.61 13.47 18.18
CA SER A 272 -5.71 13.08 17.10
C SER A 272 -5.95 14.02 15.93
N PRO A 273 -5.30 15.20 15.91
CA PRO A 273 -5.49 16.16 14.84
C PRO A 273 -4.63 15.79 13.63
N LYS A 274 -5.22 15.90 12.43
CA LYS A 274 -4.51 15.77 11.14
C LYS A 274 -3.66 17.01 10.83
N ASN A 275 -2.79 17.37 11.77
CA ASN A 275 -1.95 18.57 11.72
C ASN A 275 -0.73 18.39 10.81
N VAL A 276 0.15 19.40 10.76
CA VAL A 276 1.36 19.36 9.92
C VAL A 276 2.30 18.23 10.29
N ALA A 277 2.52 17.95 11.57
CA ALA A 277 3.40 16.87 12.00
C ALA A 277 2.86 15.50 11.54
N TRP A 278 1.55 15.29 11.68
CA TRP A 278 0.87 14.09 11.19
C TRP A 278 0.97 13.94 9.68
N GLY A 279 0.68 15.01 8.93
CA GLY A 279 0.75 15.01 7.47
C GLY A 279 2.18 14.77 6.97
N ALA A 280 3.17 15.41 7.59
CA ALA A 280 4.58 15.20 7.28
C ALA A 280 5.01 13.74 7.51
N ALA A 281 4.60 13.15 8.64
CA ALA A 281 4.89 11.74 8.94
C ALA A 281 4.26 10.79 7.91
N HIS A 282 3.01 11.03 7.49
CA HIS A 282 2.34 10.18 6.49
C HIS A 282 2.97 10.29 5.09
N LEU A 283 3.33 11.50 4.67
CA LEU A 283 3.99 11.71 3.37
C LEU A 283 5.41 11.12 3.36
N ALA A 284 6.15 11.26 4.47
CA ALA A 284 7.45 10.60 4.63
C ALA A 284 7.31 9.07 4.58
N LEU A 285 6.32 8.50 5.28
CA LEU A 285 6.04 7.06 5.26
C LEU A 285 5.70 6.57 3.85
N VAL A 286 4.90 7.33 3.09
CA VAL A 286 4.60 7.02 1.69
C VAL A 286 5.88 6.97 0.85
N LEU A 287 6.75 7.99 0.94
CA LEU A 287 8.01 8.03 0.20
C LEU A 287 8.95 6.88 0.59
N ASP A 288 9.02 6.57 1.88
CA ASP A 288 9.78 5.45 2.42
C ASP A 288 9.27 4.11 1.88
N GLN A 289 7.95 3.91 1.81
CA GLN A 289 7.34 2.71 1.24
C GLN A 289 7.56 2.62 -0.29
N VAL A 290 7.51 3.73 -1.02
CA VAL A 290 7.88 3.76 -2.44
C VAL A 290 9.35 3.37 -2.63
N SER A 291 10.25 3.98 -1.86
CA SER A 291 11.68 3.71 -1.91
C SER A 291 11.98 2.25 -1.59
N ALA A 292 11.38 1.71 -0.53
CA ALA A 292 11.56 0.30 -0.16
C ALA A 292 11.05 -0.62 -1.28
N ALA A 293 9.87 -0.35 -1.83
CA ALA A 293 9.29 -1.14 -2.92
C ALA A 293 10.16 -1.15 -4.20
N ILE A 294 10.94 -0.10 -4.46
CA ILE A 294 11.89 -0.03 -5.58
C ILE A 294 13.17 -0.82 -5.24
N GLN A 295 13.67 -0.73 -4.02
CA GLN A 295 14.95 -1.31 -3.60
C GLN A 295 14.89 -2.80 -3.29
N THR A 296 13.78 -3.28 -2.72
CA THR A 296 13.62 -4.68 -2.27
C THR A 296 12.94 -5.56 -3.32
N ALA A 297 12.67 -5.03 -4.51
CA ALA A 297 12.06 -5.81 -5.57
C ALA A 297 13.00 -6.94 -6.01
N ALA A 298 12.52 -8.19 -5.92
CA ALA A 298 13.28 -9.38 -6.30
C ALA A 298 13.68 -9.40 -7.78
N ALA A 299 12.89 -8.72 -8.62
CA ALA A 299 13.18 -8.44 -10.01
C ALA A 299 13.20 -6.91 -10.24
N PRO A 300 13.93 -6.41 -11.25
CA PRO A 300 13.87 -5.01 -11.62
C PRO A 300 12.41 -4.58 -11.84
N PRO A 301 11.92 -3.50 -11.20
CA PRO A 301 10.54 -3.06 -11.36
C PRO A 301 10.20 -2.86 -12.84
N GLU A 302 9.00 -3.27 -13.22
CA GLU A 302 8.51 -3.15 -14.59
C GLU A 302 8.40 -1.66 -14.99
N PRO A 303 8.45 -1.32 -16.30
CA PRO A 303 8.36 0.07 -16.74
C PRO A 303 7.11 0.80 -16.24
N TRP A 304 5.98 0.11 -16.15
CA TRP A 304 4.74 0.68 -15.62
C TRP A 304 4.81 0.92 -14.11
N GLU A 305 5.42 0.02 -13.34
CA GLU A 305 5.64 0.16 -11.89
C GLU A 305 6.48 1.40 -11.60
N ARG A 306 7.58 1.59 -12.36
CA ARG A 306 8.44 2.76 -12.21
C ARG A 306 7.69 4.06 -12.54
N ARG A 307 6.84 4.06 -13.57
CA ARG A 307 5.99 5.22 -13.91
C ARG A 307 4.98 5.52 -12.81
N ALA A 308 4.38 4.49 -12.21
CA ALA A 308 3.45 4.64 -11.10
C ALA A 308 4.14 5.14 -9.82
N ALA A 309 5.33 4.64 -9.52
CA ALA A 309 6.17 5.15 -8.45
C ALA A 309 6.53 6.63 -8.66
N ALA A 310 6.97 7.01 -9.87
CA ALA A 310 7.25 8.40 -10.21
C ALA A 310 6.03 9.31 -9.98
N ARG A 311 4.84 8.87 -10.41
CA ARG A 311 3.57 9.59 -10.21
C ARG A 311 3.27 9.81 -8.73
N ALA A 312 3.37 8.77 -7.90
CA ALA A 312 3.13 8.86 -6.47
C ALA A 312 4.09 9.86 -5.79
N VAL A 313 5.38 9.79 -6.13
CA VAL A 313 6.40 10.71 -5.57
C VAL A 313 6.18 12.15 -6.04
N MET A 314 5.84 12.36 -7.32
CA MET A 314 5.52 13.68 -7.85
C MET A 314 4.27 14.27 -7.18
N ARG A 315 3.24 13.46 -6.94
CA ARG A 315 2.02 13.88 -6.23
C ARG A 315 2.34 14.36 -4.81
N VAL A 316 3.20 13.65 -4.09
CA VAL A 316 3.67 14.06 -2.76
C VAL A 316 4.44 15.39 -2.84
N LEU A 317 5.43 15.48 -3.74
CA LEU A 317 6.28 16.67 -3.88
C LEU A 317 5.45 17.92 -4.21
N GLU A 318 4.58 17.84 -5.20
CA GLU A 318 3.71 18.95 -5.59
C GLU A 318 2.73 19.32 -4.48
N GLY A 319 2.12 18.33 -3.82
CA GLY A 319 1.19 18.57 -2.72
C GLY A 319 1.81 19.36 -1.57
N VAL A 320 3.09 19.10 -1.25
CA VAL A 320 3.86 19.87 -0.26
C VAL A 320 4.21 21.26 -0.79
N VAL A 321 4.63 21.36 -2.05
CA VAL A 321 4.95 22.64 -2.70
C VAL A 321 3.68 23.48 -2.96
N GLU A 322 2.49 22.93 -2.87
CA GLU A 322 1.25 23.73 -2.89
C GLU A 322 0.92 24.34 -1.53
N ARG A 323 1.25 23.63 -0.44
CA ARG A 323 0.87 23.96 0.94
C ARG A 323 2.02 24.59 1.73
N ALA A 324 2.48 25.78 1.31
CA ALA A 324 3.50 26.54 2.03
C ALA A 324 2.94 27.60 3.00
N GLY A 325 1.65 27.57 3.28
CA GLY A 325 1.04 28.39 4.33
C GLY A 325 1.32 27.83 5.72
N ASP A 326 1.31 28.71 6.72
CA ASP A 326 1.25 28.29 8.12
C ASP A 326 -0.19 27.86 8.46
N VAL A 327 -0.33 26.82 9.26
CA VAL A 327 -1.58 26.13 9.59
C VAL A 327 -1.63 25.83 11.08
N GLY A 328 -2.80 26.01 11.71
CA GLY A 328 -3.03 25.72 13.13
C GLY A 328 -3.26 26.98 13.97
N PRO A 329 -3.29 26.84 15.30
CA PRO A 329 -3.62 27.94 16.20
C PRO A 329 -2.57 29.04 16.17
N ALA A 330 -3.04 30.29 16.31
CA ALA A 330 -2.16 31.45 16.47
C ALA A 330 -1.42 31.43 17.81
N GLU A 331 -2.03 30.85 18.84
CA GLU A 331 -1.47 30.74 20.20
C GLU A 331 -1.71 29.35 20.80
N PRO A 332 -0.69 28.70 21.41
CA PRO A 332 0.70 29.12 21.41
C PRO A 332 1.29 29.04 20.00
N LEU A 333 2.10 30.05 19.63
CA LEU A 333 2.70 30.12 18.30
C LEU A 333 3.75 29.01 18.15
N LEU A 334 3.37 27.91 17.51
CA LEU A 334 4.25 26.78 17.26
C LEU A 334 5.44 27.18 16.36
N PRO A 335 6.61 26.53 16.48
CA PRO A 335 7.72 26.73 15.54
C PRO A 335 7.28 26.53 14.09
N ARG A 336 7.88 27.26 13.15
CA ARG A 336 7.49 27.22 11.73
C ARG A 336 7.48 25.80 11.15
N GLY A 337 8.46 24.97 11.51
CA GLY A 337 8.54 23.55 11.10
C GLY A 337 7.41 22.65 11.62
N GLN A 338 6.61 23.10 12.60
CA GLN A 338 5.46 22.36 13.14
C GLN A 338 4.11 22.88 12.65
N ARG A 339 4.10 24.04 11.98
CA ARG A 339 2.87 24.67 11.45
C ARG A 339 2.90 24.87 9.94
N ASN A 340 4.02 24.62 9.27
CA ASN A 340 4.16 24.80 7.83
C ASN A 340 4.70 23.52 7.19
N LEU A 341 3.87 22.83 6.39
CA LEU A 341 4.23 21.54 5.78
C LEU A 341 5.45 21.66 4.87
N PHE A 342 5.50 22.71 4.05
CA PHE A 342 6.62 22.98 3.17
C PHE A 342 7.92 23.16 3.95
N PHE A 343 7.89 23.94 5.03
CA PHE A 343 9.06 24.17 5.86
C PHE A 343 9.49 22.88 6.59
N CYS A 344 8.54 22.12 7.11
CA CYS A 344 8.77 20.84 7.80
C CYS A 344 9.53 19.82 6.94
N LEU A 345 9.21 19.72 5.65
CA LEU A 345 9.73 18.67 4.77
C LEU A 345 10.84 19.12 3.81
N ILE A 346 10.84 20.38 3.41
CA ILE A 346 11.73 20.91 2.36
C ILE A 346 12.50 22.15 2.83
N GLY A 347 11.83 23.08 3.52
CA GLY A 347 12.36 24.42 3.78
C GLY A 347 13.33 24.58 4.95
N ASP A 348 13.27 23.71 5.96
CA ASP A 348 14.11 23.83 7.17
C ASP A 348 15.53 23.28 6.95
N GLU A 349 15.63 22.00 6.61
CA GLU A 349 16.89 21.29 6.41
C GLU A 349 16.81 20.39 5.16
N ASP A 350 17.93 20.24 4.45
CA ASP A 350 18.00 19.33 3.32
C ASP A 350 18.12 17.87 3.80
N ARG A 351 16.97 17.22 3.92
CA ARG A 351 16.85 15.78 4.20
C ARG A 351 16.70 14.96 2.92
N GLY A 352 16.84 15.58 1.76
CA GLY A 352 16.66 14.99 0.44
C GLY A 352 15.22 14.60 0.07
N PHE A 353 14.29 14.51 1.01
CA PHE A 353 12.83 14.30 0.85
C PHE A 353 12.46 13.48 -0.41
N ALA A 354 11.52 13.94 -1.24
CA ALA A 354 11.11 13.28 -2.47
C ALA A 354 12.24 13.14 -3.50
N LEU A 355 13.27 14.00 -3.48
CA LEU A 355 14.38 13.93 -4.44
C LEU A 355 15.20 12.65 -4.25
N ASN A 356 15.38 12.17 -3.01
CA ASN A 356 16.09 10.91 -2.73
C ASN A 356 15.38 9.71 -3.38
N VAL A 357 14.05 9.75 -3.49
CA VAL A 357 13.27 8.68 -4.13
C VAL A 357 13.26 8.85 -5.64
N LEU A 358 13.08 10.08 -6.15
CA LEU A 358 13.18 10.36 -7.58
C LEU A 358 14.57 10.00 -8.13
N ASP A 359 15.63 10.15 -7.34
CA ASP A 359 16.98 9.88 -7.79
C ASP A 359 17.24 8.39 -8.11
N GLN A 360 16.48 7.50 -7.46
CA GLN A 360 16.51 6.05 -7.67
C GLN A 360 15.83 5.62 -8.99
N LEU A 361 15.06 6.50 -9.61
CA LEU A 361 14.32 6.20 -10.83
C LEU A 361 15.14 6.49 -12.09
N PRO A 362 15.03 5.65 -13.15
CA PRO A 362 15.74 5.89 -14.39
C PRO A 362 15.30 7.22 -15.04
N PRO A 363 16.23 7.97 -15.67
CA PRO A 363 15.92 9.22 -16.36
C PRO A 363 14.77 9.12 -17.38
N ALA A 364 14.70 8.01 -18.12
CA ALA A 364 13.64 7.77 -19.12
C ALA A 364 12.23 7.76 -18.51
N VAL A 365 12.09 7.33 -17.25
CA VAL A 365 10.80 7.30 -16.53
C VAL A 365 10.40 8.70 -16.06
N LEU A 366 11.39 9.54 -15.73
CA LEU A 366 11.18 10.91 -15.27
C LEU A 366 10.99 11.93 -16.40
N ALA A 367 11.38 11.58 -17.63
CA ALA A 367 11.29 12.49 -18.79
C ALA A 367 9.89 13.13 -18.99
N PRO A 368 8.76 12.40 -18.86
CA PRO A 368 7.42 12.99 -18.96
C PRO A 368 7.08 14.01 -17.87
N TRP A 369 7.84 14.04 -16.77
CA TRP A 369 7.59 14.89 -15.60
C TRP A 369 8.48 16.14 -15.58
N LEU A 370 9.33 16.34 -16.60
CA LEU A 370 10.31 17.43 -16.65
C LEU A 370 9.69 18.83 -16.47
N ASP A 371 8.58 19.10 -17.15
CA ASP A 371 7.91 20.41 -17.07
C ASP A 371 7.36 20.66 -15.67
N ARG A 372 6.83 19.62 -15.04
CA ARG A 372 6.31 19.67 -13.66
C ARG A 372 7.45 19.85 -12.66
N LEU A 373 8.58 19.17 -12.84
CA LEU A 373 9.78 19.35 -12.01
C LEU A 373 10.34 20.77 -12.12
N ALA A 374 10.36 21.35 -13.33
CA ALA A 374 10.77 22.73 -13.54
C ALA A 374 9.81 23.74 -12.89
N ALA A 375 8.50 23.49 -12.97
CA ALA A 375 7.50 24.29 -12.27
C ALA A 375 7.66 24.21 -10.74
N VAL A 376 7.97 23.02 -10.20
CA VAL A 376 8.30 22.83 -8.79
C VAL A 376 9.55 23.63 -8.40
N GLU A 377 10.62 23.57 -9.20
CA GLU A 377 11.85 24.34 -8.96
C GLU A 377 11.54 25.84 -8.82
N ALA A 378 10.79 26.40 -9.77
CA ALA A 378 10.41 27.82 -9.76
C ALA A 378 9.65 28.22 -8.48
N ARG A 379 8.73 27.37 -8.01
CA ARG A 379 7.95 27.62 -6.79
C ARG A 379 8.77 27.47 -5.51
N ILE A 380 9.71 26.54 -5.47
CA ILE A 380 10.59 26.31 -4.32
C ILE A 380 11.56 27.47 -4.13
N LEU A 381 12.14 27.97 -5.23
CA LEU A 381 13.08 29.09 -5.21
C LEU A 381 12.47 30.37 -4.60
N SER A 382 11.19 30.63 -4.82
CA SER A 382 10.53 31.82 -4.31
C SER A 382 10.23 31.76 -2.80
N ARG A 383 10.50 30.64 -2.12
CA ARG A 383 10.03 30.36 -0.75
C ARG A 383 11.12 30.16 0.29
N GLY A 384 12.39 30.18 -0.13
CA GLY A 384 13.55 30.01 0.74
C GLY A 384 13.72 28.55 1.15
N VAL A 385 14.56 27.83 0.40
CA VAL A 385 14.87 26.41 0.59
C VAL A 385 16.38 26.24 0.67
N PRO A 386 16.90 25.24 1.41
CA PRO A 386 18.33 24.99 1.51
C PRO A 386 18.98 24.93 0.12
N PRO A 387 20.10 25.64 -0.12
CA PRO A 387 20.77 25.67 -1.42
C PRO A 387 21.11 24.27 -1.95
N SER A 388 21.50 23.36 -1.06
CA SER A 388 21.83 21.97 -1.42
C SER A 388 20.63 21.20 -1.98
N TYR A 389 19.40 21.46 -1.51
CA TYR A 389 18.20 20.83 -2.05
C TYR A 389 17.90 21.33 -3.47
N VAL A 390 18.07 22.64 -3.70
CA VAL A 390 17.92 23.25 -5.03
C VAL A 390 18.96 22.69 -6.00
N GLU A 391 20.21 22.56 -5.58
CA GLU A 391 21.29 21.97 -6.39
C GLU A 391 20.99 20.51 -6.77
N LYS A 392 20.48 19.71 -5.84
CA LYS A 392 20.02 18.34 -6.11
C LYS A 392 18.89 18.31 -7.15
N LEU A 393 17.88 19.17 -7.01
CA LEU A 393 16.78 19.25 -7.98
C LEU A 393 17.26 19.67 -9.37
N ARG A 394 18.15 20.66 -9.46
CA ARG A 394 18.75 21.08 -10.74
C ARG A 394 19.58 19.97 -11.38
N SER A 395 20.36 19.26 -10.58
CA SER A 395 21.15 18.11 -11.03
C SER A 395 20.26 16.99 -11.56
N LEU A 396 19.15 16.69 -10.87
CA LEU A 396 18.14 15.74 -11.32
C LEU A 396 17.53 16.15 -12.66
N ILE A 397 17.07 17.40 -12.80
CA ILE A 397 16.49 17.92 -14.04
C ILE A 397 17.52 17.86 -15.19
N ALA A 398 18.77 18.27 -14.95
CA ALA A 398 19.84 18.23 -15.95
C ALA A 398 20.14 16.79 -16.42
N ARG A 399 20.19 15.83 -15.49
CA ARG A 399 20.37 14.40 -15.79
C ARG A 399 19.25 13.87 -16.68
N VAL A 400 18.00 14.20 -16.36
CA VAL A 400 16.83 13.74 -17.12
C VAL A 400 16.82 14.36 -18.53
N ARG A 401 17.14 15.66 -18.66
CA ARG A 401 17.27 16.32 -19.97
C ARG A 401 18.40 15.73 -20.83
N GLY A 402 19.57 15.49 -20.23
CA GLY A 402 20.71 14.88 -20.93
C GLY A 402 20.35 13.51 -21.52
N SER A 403 19.66 12.67 -20.75
CA SER A 403 19.22 11.34 -21.20
C SER A 403 18.09 11.38 -22.25
N ALA A 404 17.20 12.36 -22.19
CA ALA A 404 16.15 12.53 -23.19
C ALA A 404 16.72 12.98 -24.54
N SER A 405 17.77 13.83 -24.52
CA SER A 405 18.46 14.29 -25.73
C SER A 405 19.38 13.25 -26.37
N SER A 406 19.84 12.26 -25.61
CA SER A 406 20.75 11.21 -26.06
C SER A 406 20.07 9.92 -26.52
N SER A 407 18.73 9.86 -26.54
CA SER A 407 17.97 8.77 -27.17
C SER A 407 17.85 9.04 -28.67
N PRO A 408 18.67 8.44 -29.54
CA PRO A 408 18.61 8.70 -30.96
C PRO A 408 17.54 7.80 -31.56
N SER A 409 16.64 8.42 -32.31
CA SER A 409 15.91 7.81 -33.42
C SER A 409 16.79 6.81 -34.19
N SER A 410 16.63 5.51 -33.91
CA SER A 410 17.28 4.42 -34.63
C SER A 410 16.56 4.10 -35.94
N PHE A 411 16.10 5.11 -36.70
CA PHE A 411 15.62 4.92 -38.06
C PHE A 411 15.80 6.22 -38.87
N ALA A 412 17.04 6.57 -39.21
CA ALA A 412 17.32 7.31 -40.44
C ALA A 412 18.83 7.29 -40.77
N ALA A 413 19.11 6.96 -42.03
CA ALA A 413 20.32 7.26 -42.78
C ALA A 413 21.59 6.43 -42.50
N ALA A 414 21.54 5.16 -42.91
CA ALA A 414 22.72 4.52 -43.49
C ALA A 414 23.07 5.21 -44.82
N GLY A 415 23.82 6.31 -44.75
CA GLY A 415 24.44 6.97 -45.89
C GLY A 415 25.66 6.21 -46.38
N ALA A 416 25.46 5.06 -47.03
CA ALA A 416 26.52 4.35 -47.75
C ALA A 416 26.67 4.96 -49.16
N LYS A 417 27.69 5.82 -49.33
CA LYS A 417 28.08 6.39 -50.62
C LYS A 417 29.42 5.79 -51.04
N ARG A 418 29.42 4.75 -51.87
CA ARG A 418 30.51 4.48 -52.83
C ARG A 418 29.95 4.01 -54.17
N SER A 419 30.40 4.74 -55.19
CA SER A 419 30.13 4.66 -56.61
C SER A 419 30.69 3.40 -57.29
N GLY A 420 30.04 2.92 -58.35
CA GLY A 420 30.66 1.95 -59.26
C GLY A 420 29.73 1.31 -60.30
N HIS A 421 29.30 2.11 -61.28
CA HIS A 421 29.10 1.76 -62.70
C HIS A 421 28.52 0.39 -63.16
N GLY A 422 27.32 0.45 -63.76
CA GLY A 422 27.02 -0.12 -65.09
C GLY A 422 26.76 -1.63 -65.24
N ASN A 423 25.50 -2.03 -65.44
CA ASN A 423 25.00 -2.28 -66.80
C ASN A 423 23.49 -2.59 -66.84
N ASP A 424 22.87 -2.11 -67.91
CA ASP A 424 21.52 -2.36 -68.41
C ASP A 424 21.13 -3.85 -68.53
N ARG A 425 19.87 -4.19 -68.20
CA ARG A 425 18.85 -4.76 -69.14
C ARG A 425 17.62 -5.38 -68.42
N ARG A 426 16.48 -4.71 -68.60
CA ARG A 426 15.24 -5.22 -69.24
C ARG A 426 14.45 -6.41 -68.61
N ALA A 427 13.33 -6.03 -67.96
CA ALA A 427 11.93 -6.51 -68.10
C ALA A 427 11.55 -8.02 -68.00
N LYS A 428 10.61 -8.36 -67.09
CA LYS A 428 9.19 -8.71 -67.40
C LYS A 428 8.43 -9.33 -66.19
N ARG A 429 7.33 -8.67 -65.81
CA ARG A 429 5.93 -9.15 -65.69
C ARG A 429 5.62 -10.53 -65.04
N MET A 430 4.85 -10.44 -63.93
CA MET A 430 3.73 -11.28 -63.44
C MET A 430 3.75 -12.80 -63.68
N LYS A 431 3.69 -13.56 -62.58
CA LYS A 431 2.41 -14.07 -62.02
C LYS A 431 2.57 -14.34 -60.54
#